data_AF-A0AAI9GEB8-F1
#
_entry.id   AF-A0AAI9GEB8-F1
#
_cell.length_a   1.000
_cell.length_b   1.000
_cell.length_c   1.000
_cell.angle_alpha   90.00
_cell.angle_beta   90.00
_cell.angle_gamma   90.00
#
_symmetry.space_group_name_H-M   'P 1'
#
loop_
_entity.id
_entity.type
_entity.pdbx_description
1 polymer ?
#
loop_
_entity_poly.entity_id
_entity_poly.type
_entity_poly.pdbx_seq_one_letter_code
_entity_poly.pdbx_strand_id
1 'polypeptide(L)'
;MCLNYLTFKVNLIRLAIFFLIIFIVSPLAAHAGNRKGFVCGKFHQNVMEVPIEYIYMFAEYEGASYWDPDFIYNKKGCDANFRVLPLLVSWPDMQASEYWERDDGLTIAITPIEVNEPYMTRIHNNFMNSIHHGAQGELLYDDESDLYFTEFISMLNTGAVKLLKHKNDPHYDDERRIGVYWDNIEGEVTTVSRCQWTPITRKYYACYMHFLMPEIGARVQVYYFIWQASFMGKS
;
A
#
# COMPACT_ATOMS: atom_id res chain seq x y z
N MET A 1 -14.94 -9.17 -15.25
CA MET A 1 -15.75 -8.87 -14.04
C MET A 1 -14.91 -8.65 -12.77
N CYS A 2 -13.78 -9.34 -12.54
CA CYS A 2 -12.88 -9.00 -11.41
C CYS A 2 -11.99 -7.77 -11.66
N LEU A 3 -11.70 -7.43 -12.93
CA LEU A 3 -10.81 -6.33 -13.29
C LEU A 3 -11.36 -4.97 -12.85
N ASN A 4 -12.60 -4.65 -13.25
CA ASN A 4 -13.27 -3.38 -12.94
C ASN A 4 -13.47 -3.14 -11.42
N TYR A 5 -13.61 -4.19 -10.61
CA TYR A 5 -13.76 -4.04 -9.16
C TYR A 5 -12.43 -3.66 -8.48
N LEU A 6 -11.31 -4.23 -8.94
CA LEU A 6 -9.99 -3.90 -8.38
C LEU A 6 -9.57 -2.50 -8.78
N THR A 7 -9.79 -2.13 -10.04
CA THR A 7 -9.40 -0.82 -10.57
C THR A 7 -10.20 0.32 -9.94
N PHE A 8 -11.53 0.16 -9.82
CA PHE A 8 -12.38 1.12 -9.10
C PHE A 8 -11.96 1.29 -7.62
N LYS A 9 -11.57 0.19 -6.96
CA LYS A 9 -11.09 0.22 -5.58
C LYS A 9 -9.76 0.98 -5.44
N VAL A 10 -8.86 0.93 -6.44
CA VAL A 10 -7.57 1.65 -6.42
C VAL A 10 -7.77 3.17 -6.35
N ASN A 11 -8.58 3.74 -7.26
CA ASN A 11 -8.81 5.18 -7.30
C ASN A 11 -9.59 5.69 -6.08
N LEU A 12 -10.57 4.93 -5.61
CA LEU A 12 -11.32 5.28 -4.39
C LEU A 12 -10.44 5.27 -3.15
N ILE A 13 -9.57 4.27 -2.98
CA ILE A 13 -8.61 4.22 -1.86
C ILE A 13 -7.70 5.44 -1.92
N ARG A 14 -7.14 5.78 -3.10
CA ARG A 14 -6.28 6.95 -3.27
C ARG A 14 -7.00 8.24 -2.84
N LEU A 15 -8.23 8.43 -3.31
CA LEU A 15 -9.04 9.61 -2.98
C LEU A 15 -9.40 9.68 -1.49
N ALA A 16 -9.78 8.56 -0.88
CA ALA A 16 -10.10 8.51 0.55
C ALA A 16 -8.89 8.83 1.42
N ILE A 17 -7.71 8.30 1.07
CA ILE A 17 -6.46 8.60 1.77
C ILE A 17 -6.07 10.07 1.60
N PHE A 18 -6.27 10.65 0.42
CA PHE A 18 -6.06 12.08 0.20
C PHE A 18 -6.89 12.94 1.15
N PHE A 19 -8.19 12.64 1.30
CA PHE A 19 -9.06 13.35 2.26
C PHE A 19 -8.67 13.11 3.71
N LEU A 20 -8.31 11.88 4.09
CA LEU A 20 -7.79 11.57 5.42
C LEU A 20 -6.53 12.40 5.73
N ILE A 21 -5.62 12.50 4.77
CA ILE A 21 -4.37 13.24 4.91
C ILE A 21 -4.62 14.74 5.05
N ILE A 22 -5.54 15.32 4.27
CA ILE A 22 -5.95 16.71 4.45
C ILE A 22 -6.51 16.95 5.86
N PHE A 23 -7.27 16.01 6.41
CA PHE A 23 -7.83 16.14 7.75
C PHE A 23 -6.76 16.15 8.85
N ILE A 24 -5.68 15.38 8.70
CA ILE A 24 -4.56 15.34 9.66
C ILE A 24 -3.52 16.47 9.45
N VAL A 25 -3.45 17.05 8.24
CA VAL A 25 -2.65 18.25 7.96
C VAL A 25 -3.42 19.46 8.51
N SER A 26 -3.19 19.79 9.79
CA SER A 26 -3.88 20.92 10.42
C SER A 26 -3.19 22.26 10.10
N PRO A 27 -3.86 23.22 9.43
CA PRO A 27 -3.33 24.59 9.28
C PRO A 27 -3.32 25.38 10.61
N LEU A 28 -3.99 24.88 11.65
CA LEU A 28 -4.01 25.44 13.00
C LEU A 28 -2.85 24.97 13.89
N ALA A 29 -2.00 24.04 13.39
CA ALA A 29 -0.90 23.45 14.16
C ALA A 29 0.25 24.43 14.47
N ALA A 30 0.18 25.68 13.99
CA ALA A 30 1.07 26.75 14.40
C ALA A 30 1.08 27.01 15.92
N HIS A 31 0.12 26.47 16.69
CA HIS A 31 0.02 26.62 18.15
C HIS A 31 -0.22 25.31 18.93
N ALA A 32 -0.13 24.12 18.31
CA ALA A 32 -0.40 22.85 18.99
C ALA A 32 0.91 22.19 19.44
N GLY A 33 1.41 22.53 20.62
CA GLY A 33 2.46 21.76 21.26
C GLY A 33 1.93 20.38 21.69
N ASN A 34 2.51 19.29 21.15
CA ASN A 34 2.38 17.88 21.58
C ASN A 34 1.16 17.59 22.47
N ARG A 35 -0.07 17.74 21.93
CA ARG A 35 -1.28 17.48 22.71
C ARG A 35 -1.35 16.00 23.08
N LYS A 36 -1.80 15.70 24.30
CA LYS A 36 -1.95 14.33 24.76
C LYS A 36 -2.92 13.57 23.85
N GLY A 37 -2.56 12.34 23.46
CA GLY A 37 -3.37 11.50 22.57
C GLY A 37 -3.09 11.69 21.08
N PHE A 38 -2.09 12.50 20.71
CA PHE A 38 -1.73 12.73 19.31
C PHE A 38 -0.24 12.49 19.07
N VAL A 39 0.07 12.02 17.87
CA VAL A 39 1.41 11.94 17.30
C VAL A 39 1.58 13.09 16.32
N CYS A 40 2.69 13.81 16.44
CA CYS A 40 2.94 15.03 15.68
C CYS A 40 4.35 15.07 15.11
N GLY A 41 4.50 15.56 13.88
CA GLY A 41 5.77 15.71 13.17
C GLY A 41 5.56 16.33 11.80
N LYS A 42 6.63 16.41 10.99
CA LYS A 42 6.58 17.05 9.66
C LYS A 42 6.95 16.10 8.54
N PHE A 43 6.29 16.28 7.41
CA PHE A 43 6.84 15.95 6.09
C PHE A 43 7.16 17.27 5.40
N HIS A 44 8.43 17.48 5.08
CA HIS A 44 8.92 18.76 4.55
C HIS A 44 8.54 19.94 5.47
N GLN A 45 7.67 20.86 5.02
CA GLN A 45 7.18 21.98 5.83
C GLN A 45 5.77 21.75 6.40
N ASN A 46 5.13 20.63 6.07
CA ASN A 46 3.76 20.34 6.47
C ASN A 46 3.74 19.58 7.80
N VAL A 47 3.11 20.19 8.81
CA VAL A 47 2.90 19.56 10.11
C VAL A 47 1.72 18.59 10.01
N MET A 48 1.95 17.35 10.38
CA MET A 48 0.92 16.32 10.51
C MET A 48 0.62 16.13 11.99
N GLU A 49 -0.66 16.11 12.33
CA GLU A 49 -1.10 15.79 13.68
C GLU A 49 -2.18 14.73 13.64
N VAL A 50 -1.86 13.57 14.20
CA VAL A 50 -2.61 12.34 13.99
C VAL A 50 -3.06 11.79 15.35
N PRO A 51 -4.35 11.47 15.56
CA PRO A 51 -4.77 10.81 16.78
C PRO A 51 -4.05 9.47 16.93
N ILE A 52 -3.60 9.15 18.15
CA ILE A 52 -2.77 7.96 18.40
C ILE A 52 -3.47 6.65 18.01
N GLU A 53 -4.80 6.65 17.98
CA GLU A 53 -5.63 5.51 17.59
C GLU A 53 -5.42 5.11 16.13
N TYR A 54 -5.01 6.04 15.27
CA TYR A 54 -4.73 5.76 13.85
C TYR A 54 -3.34 5.15 13.65
N ILE A 55 -2.44 5.26 14.64
CA ILE A 55 -1.03 4.91 14.48
C ILE A 55 -0.86 3.40 14.55
N TYR A 56 -0.32 2.81 13.48
CA TYR A 56 0.00 1.39 13.45
C TYR A 56 1.38 1.13 14.05
N MET A 57 1.43 0.45 15.19
CA MET A 57 2.64 0.22 16.00
C MET A 57 3.21 1.50 16.61
N PHE A 58 3.96 2.29 15.85
CA PHE A 58 4.59 3.54 16.30
C PHE A 58 5.10 4.36 15.12
N ALA A 59 5.11 5.69 15.25
CA ALA A 59 5.73 6.57 14.26
C ALA A 59 7.26 6.61 14.41
N GLU A 60 7.97 6.58 13.28
CA GLU A 60 9.41 6.74 13.22
C GLU A 60 9.77 8.17 12.80
N TYR A 61 10.67 8.79 13.56
CA TYR A 61 11.23 10.11 13.26
C TYR A 61 12.65 9.95 12.69
N GLU A 62 13.18 11.00 12.08
CA GLU A 62 14.58 11.04 11.64
C GLU A 62 15.54 10.77 12.82
N GLY A 63 16.60 9.99 12.54
CA GLY A 63 17.56 9.52 13.54
C GLY A 63 17.77 8.01 13.45
N ALA A 64 17.86 7.36 14.62
CA ALA A 64 18.01 5.92 14.75
C ALA A 64 16.75 5.17 14.29
N SER A 65 16.89 4.01 13.65
CA SER A 65 15.74 3.18 13.27
C SER A 65 15.16 2.47 14.50
N TYR A 66 13.91 2.04 14.46
CA TYR A 66 13.30 1.24 15.54
C TYR A 66 14.11 -0.02 15.94
N TRP A 67 14.91 -0.57 15.03
CA TRP A 67 15.80 -1.70 15.32
C TRP A 67 17.02 -1.33 16.17
N ASP A 68 17.26 -0.05 16.40
CA ASP A 68 18.39 0.49 17.14
C ASP A 68 17.96 0.90 18.56
N PRO A 69 18.70 0.51 19.62
CA PRO A 69 18.43 0.95 20.98
C PRO A 69 18.29 2.47 21.14
N ASP A 70 18.98 3.25 20.31
CA ASP A 70 18.96 4.71 20.37
C ASP A 70 17.66 5.33 19.82
N PHE A 71 16.76 4.52 19.24
CA PHE A 71 15.45 4.95 18.71
C PHE A 71 14.63 5.78 19.70
N ILE A 72 14.67 5.42 20.99
CA ILE A 72 13.89 6.10 22.03
C ILE A 72 14.32 7.56 22.23
N TYR A 73 15.56 7.90 21.84
CA TYR A 73 16.16 9.22 21.98
C TYR A 73 16.01 10.09 20.73
N ASN A 74 15.39 9.59 19.65
CA ASN A 74 15.11 10.40 18.47
C ASN A 74 14.30 11.64 18.85
N LYS A 75 14.53 12.74 18.13
CA LYS A 75 13.73 13.97 18.27
C LYS A 75 12.28 13.64 17.89
N LYS A 76 11.33 14.00 18.76
CA LYS A 76 9.88 13.77 18.57
C LYS A 76 9.11 15.08 18.67
N GLY A 77 7.87 15.04 18.18
CA GLY A 77 6.92 16.14 18.27
C GLY A 77 6.88 16.98 17.00
N CYS A 78 6.05 18.02 17.02
CA CYS A 78 5.67 18.74 15.81
C CYS A 78 6.84 19.35 15.04
N ASP A 79 7.99 19.63 15.67
CA ASP A 79 9.21 20.14 15.04
C ASP A 79 10.21 19.06 14.58
N ALA A 80 9.87 17.79 14.71
CA ALA A 80 10.64 16.66 14.21
C ALA A 80 10.09 16.20 12.85
N ASN A 81 10.99 15.73 12.00
CA ASN A 81 10.61 15.15 10.71
C ASN A 81 10.27 13.67 10.88
N PHE A 82 9.22 13.22 10.22
CA PHE A 82 8.91 11.80 10.14
C PHE A 82 9.85 11.10 9.15
N ARG A 83 10.35 9.93 9.57
CA ARG A 83 10.94 8.93 8.69
C ARG A 83 9.85 8.04 8.11
N VAL A 84 8.93 7.57 8.96
CA VAL A 84 7.77 6.74 8.60
C VAL A 84 6.61 7.10 9.51
N LEU A 85 5.46 7.39 8.94
CA LEU A 85 4.18 7.51 9.65
C LEU A 85 3.27 6.36 9.22
N PRO A 86 3.24 5.27 10.00
CA PRO A 86 2.37 4.13 9.74
C PRO A 86 0.98 4.35 10.34
N LEU A 87 -0.06 4.12 9.55
CA LEU A 87 -1.46 4.22 9.92
C LEU A 87 -2.18 2.90 9.68
N LEU A 88 -3.20 2.63 10.48
CA LEU A 88 -4.13 1.51 10.28
C LEU A 88 -5.56 2.03 10.35
N VAL A 89 -6.28 1.88 9.23
CA VAL A 89 -7.64 2.40 9.09
C VAL A 89 -8.59 1.33 8.54
N SER A 90 -9.88 1.46 8.85
CA SER A 90 -10.93 0.66 8.23
C SER A 90 -11.28 1.19 6.84
N TRP A 91 -11.78 0.31 5.99
CA TRP A 91 -12.32 0.63 4.67
C TRP A 91 -13.82 0.27 4.61
N PRO A 92 -14.71 1.13 4.10
CA PRO A 92 -14.47 2.41 3.44
C PRO A 92 -14.50 3.63 4.37
N ASP A 93 -14.81 3.45 5.65
CA ASP A 93 -15.09 4.55 6.58
C ASP A 93 -13.84 5.35 6.99
N MET A 94 -12.63 4.81 6.77
CA MET A 94 -11.35 5.43 7.09
C MET A 94 -11.18 5.79 8.58
N GLN A 95 -11.87 5.08 9.47
CA GLN A 95 -11.71 5.24 10.92
C GLN A 95 -10.48 4.47 11.41
N ALA A 96 -9.92 4.88 12.55
CA ALA A 96 -8.90 4.10 13.25
C ALA A 96 -9.34 2.64 13.41
N SER A 97 -8.48 1.70 13.03
CA SER A 97 -8.73 0.27 13.19
C SER A 97 -7.70 -0.35 14.13
N GLU A 98 -8.16 -1.25 14.99
CA GLU A 98 -7.30 -1.98 15.94
C GLU A 98 -6.70 -3.26 15.34
N TYR A 99 -7.24 -3.73 14.21
CA TYR A 99 -6.94 -5.06 13.65
C TYR A 99 -6.53 -4.97 12.19
N TRP A 100 -5.25 -5.27 11.91
CA TRP A 100 -4.70 -5.32 10.55
C TRP A 100 -5.17 -6.56 9.77
N GLU A 101 -5.65 -7.59 10.47
CA GLU A 101 -6.13 -8.86 9.88
C GLU A 101 -7.60 -8.83 9.46
N ARG A 102 -8.34 -7.73 9.71
CA ARG A 102 -9.73 -7.65 9.23
C ARG A 102 -9.77 -7.52 7.71
N ASP A 103 -10.84 -8.06 7.13
CA ASP A 103 -11.17 -8.01 5.70
C ASP A 103 -11.28 -6.59 5.14
N ASP A 104 -11.36 -5.57 6.00
CA ASP A 104 -11.50 -4.16 5.70
C ASP A 104 -10.32 -3.27 6.15
N GLY A 105 -9.22 -3.85 6.65
CA GLY A 105 -8.06 -3.07 7.10
C GLY A 105 -7.20 -2.54 5.95
N LEU A 106 -6.88 -1.24 5.98
CA LEU A 106 -5.82 -0.63 5.18
C LEU A 106 -4.64 -0.28 6.08
N THR A 107 -3.49 -0.90 5.81
CA THR A 107 -2.21 -0.48 6.40
C THR A 107 -1.58 0.54 5.47
N ILE A 108 -1.38 1.76 5.96
CA ILE A 108 -0.84 2.87 5.20
C ILE A 108 0.52 3.25 5.79
N ALA A 109 1.55 3.39 4.97
CA ALA A 109 2.83 3.96 5.39
C ALA A 109 3.11 5.22 4.58
N ILE A 110 3.23 6.35 5.29
CA ILE A 110 3.58 7.64 4.70
C ILE A 110 5.05 7.89 4.97
N THR A 111 5.82 8.19 3.93
CA THR A 111 7.27 8.41 4.01
C THR A 111 7.66 9.64 3.18
N PRO A 112 8.73 10.38 3.53
CA PRO A 112 9.14 11.55 2.75
C PRO A 112 9.57 11.16 1.33
N ILE A 113 9.36 12.06 0.36
CA ILE A 113 9.93 11.94 -0.99
C ILE A 113 11.38 12.41 -0.96
N GLU A 114 12.29 11.60 -1.49
CA GLU A 114 13.66 12.02 -1.73
C GLU A 114 13.73 12.81 -3.05
N VAL A 115 14.28 14.04 -3.02
CA VAL A 115 14.19 15.07 -4.08
C VAL A 115 14.67 14.62 -5.47
N ASN A 116 15.48 13.56 -5.56
CA ASN A 116 16.07 13.09 -6.82
C ASN A 116 15.74 11.63 -7.16
N GLU A 117 14.76 11.02 -6.48
CA GLU A 117 14.44 9.61 -6.67
C GLU A 117 13.30 9.45 -7.71
N PRO A 118 13.51 8.76 -8.84
CA PRO A 118 12.43 8.41 -9.78
C PRO A 118 11.58 7.27 -9.19
N TYR A 119 10.97 7.55 -8.04
CA TYR A 119 10.39 6.54 -7.14
C TYR A 119 9.33 5.71 -7.86
N MET A 120 8.34 6.37 -8.49
CA MET A 120 7.24 5.68 -9.15
C MET A 120 7.71 4.83 -10.33
N THR A 121 8.59 5.37 -11.18
CA THR A 121 9.22 4.61 -12.27
C THR A 121 9.98 3.40 -11.74
N ARG A 122 10.73 3.55 -10.65
CA ARG A 122 11.45 2.44 -10.03
C ARG A 122 10.50 1.39 -9.46
N ILE A 123 9.45 1.78 -8.74
CA ILE A 123 8.48 0.82 -8.18
C ILE A 123 7.72 0.11 -9.31
N HIS A 124 7.28 0.86 -10.33
CA HIS A 124 6.67 0.29 -11.53
C HIS A 124 7.59 -0.74 -12.17
N ASN A 125 8.84 -0.38 -12.48
CA ASN A 125 9.81 -1.30 -13.07
C ASN A 125 10.10 -2.48 -12.15
N ASN A 126 10.19 -2.28 -10.83
CA ASN A 126 10.37 -3.36 -9.88
C ASN A 126 9.18 -4.32 -9.90
N PHE A 127 7.94 -3.84 -9.98
CA PHE A 127 6.76 -4.70 -10.06
C PHE A 127 6.71 -5.45 -11.39
N MET A 128 7.02 -4.78 -12.51
CA MET A 128 7.11 -5.38 -13.84
C MET A 128 8.24 -6.43 -13.94
N ASN A 129 9.36 -6.21 -13.23
CA ASN A 129 10.53 -7.10 -13.25
C ASN A 129 10.54 -8.13 -12.11
N SER A 130 9.66 -8.01 -11.10
CA SER A 130 9.65 -8.87 -9.90
C SER A 130 9.41 -10.36 -10.18
N ILE A 131 9.14 -10.72 -11.44
CA ILE A 131 8.77 -12.05 -11.87
C ILE A 131 9.80 -12.51 -12.88
N HIS A 132 10.98 -12.85 -12.36
CA HIS A 132 12.10 -13.40 -13.13
C HIS A 132 11.79 -14.72 -13.87
N HIS A 133 10.57 -15.29 -13.79
CA HIS A 133 10.24 -16.62 -14.33
C HIS A 133 8.82 -16.81 -14.90
N GLY A 134 8.03 -15.75 -15.09
CA GLY A 134 6.62 -15.84 -15.53
C GLY A 134 6.38 -15.26 -16.91
N ALA A 135 5.38 -15.78 -17.62
CA ALA A 135 4.90 -15.17 -18.86
C ALA A 135 4.07 -13.92 -18.53
N GLN A 136 4.40 -12.81 -19.20
CA GLN A 136 3.56 -11.62 -19.18
C GLN A 136 2.35 -11.86 -20.07
N GLY A 137 1.17 -11.59 -19.53
CA GLY A 137 -0.10 -11.62 -20.26
C GLY A 137 -0.29 -10.38 -21.14
N GLU A 138 -1.50 -10.22 -21.63
CA GLU A 138 -1.87 -9.05 -22.43
C GLU A 138 -1.76 -7.75 -21.61
N LEU A 139 -1.42 -6.67 -22.30
CA LEU A 139 -1.54 -5.31 -21.77
C LEU A 139 -2.95 -4.81 -22.05
N LEU A 140 -3.70 -4.56 -20.99
CA LEU A 140 -5.06 -4.04 -21.05
C LEU A 140 -5.08 -2.59 -20.52
N TYR A 141 -6.04 -1.81 -21.00
CA TYR A 141 -6.35 -0.48 -20.48
C TYR A 141 -7.84 -0.45 -20.11
N ASP A 142 -8.16 0.10 -18.94
CA ASP A 142 -9.51 0.19 -18.41
C ASP A 142 -9.98 1.65 -18.41
N ASP A 143 -10.81 2.00 -19.40
CA ASP A 143 -11.35 3.35 -19.60
C ASP A 143 -12.13 3.88 -18.38
N GLU A 144 -12.74 3.01 -17.55
CA GLU A 144 -13.53 3.43 -16.39
C GLU A 144 -12.64 3.95 -15.23
N SER A 145 -11.43 3.41 -15.12
CA SER A 145 -10.49 3.72 -14.04
C SER A 145 -9.27 4.50 -14.49
N ASP A 146 -9.06 4.66 -15.80
CA ASP A 146 -7.87 5.26 -16.40
C ASP A 146 -6.58 4.55 -15.94
N LEU A 147 -6.65 3.22 -15.81
CA LEU A 147 -5.53 2.37 -15.41
C LEU A 147 -5.16 1.37 -16.50
N TYR A 148 -3.87 1.22 -16.71
CA TYR A 148 -3.30 0.08 -17.40
C TYR A 148 -3.27 -1.12 -16.46
N PHE A 149 -3.36 -2.31 -17.05
CA PHE A 149 -3.26 -3.57 -16.35
C PHE A 149 -2.48 -4.59 -17.16
N THR A 150 -1.66 -5.37 -16.47
CA THR A 150 -1.16 -6.62 -17.01
C THR A 150 -1.12 -7.68 -15.92
N GLU A 151 -1.29 -8.93 -16.34
CA GLU A 151 -1.17 -10.09 -15.46
C GLU A 151 0.11 -10.83 -15.79
N PHE A 152 0.86 -11.21 -14.77
CA PHE A 152 2.01 -12.09 -14.91
C PHE A 152 1.69 -13.44 -14.30
N ILE A 153 1.95 -14.50 -15.05
CA ILE A 153 1.66 -15.88 -14.66
C ILE A 153 2.97 -16.64 -14.59
N SER A 154 3.30 -17.17 -13.40
CA SER A 154 4.46 -18.02 -13.17
C SER A 154 4.03 -19.32 -12.53
N MET A 155 4.60 -20.44 -12.98
CA MET A 155 4.37 -21.74 -12.34
C MET A 155 5.23 -21.81 -11.07
N LEU A 156 4.63 -22.08 -9.91
CA LEU A 156 5.37 -22.24 -8.65
C LEU A 156 6.29 -23.46 -8.66
N ASN A 157 6.01 -24.42 -9.54
CA ASN A 157 6.76 -25.67 -9.65
C ASN A 157 7.54 -25.74 -10.98
N THR A 158 8.55 -24.89 -11.16
CA THR A 158 9.53 -25.02 -12.26
C THR A 158 10.80 -25.74 -11.80
N GLY A 159 11.36 -26.62 -12.64
CA GLY A 159 12.66 -27.26 -12.38
C GLY A 159 12.62 -28.26 -11.20
N ALA A 160 13.56 -28.13 -10.26
CA ALA A 160 13.78 -29.09 -9.16
C ALA A 160 12.56 -29.29 -8.26
N VAL A 161 11.69 -28.29 -8.08
CA VAL A 161 10.48 -28.40 -7.26
C VAL A 161 9.44 -29.33 -7.90
N LYS A 162 9.35 -29.37 -9.23
CA LYS A 162 8.47 -30.32 -9.96
C LYS A 162 8.98 -31.75 -9.90
N LEU A 163 10.29 -31.94 -9.69
CA LEU A 163 10.91 -33.25 -9.47
C LEU A 163 10.65 -33.79 -8.05
N LEU A 164 10.39 -32.89 -7.09
CA LEU A 164 10.13 -33.22 -5.69
C LEU A 164 8.63 -33.41 -5.37
N LYS A 165 7.74 -32.86 -6.19
CA LYS A 165 6.28 -33.04 -6.06
C LYS A 165 5.78 -34.16 -6.96
N HIS A 166 4.93 -35.03 -6.44
CA HIS A 166 4.24 -36.04 -7.23
C HIS A 166 3.16 -35.40 -8.11
N LYS A 167 2.94 -35.95 -9.31
CA LYS A 167 1.88 -35.51 -10.24
C LYS A 167 0.46 -35.53 -9.63
N ASN A 168 0.27 -36.27 -8.54
CA ASN A 168 -0.99 -36.40 -7.82
C ASN A 168 -1.11 -35.39 -6.66
N ASP A 169 -0.10 -34.55 -6.41
CA ASP A 169 -0.19 -33.46 -5.45
C ASP A 169 -1.22 -32.43 -5.97
N PRO A 170 -2.27 -32.08 -5.20
CA PRO A 170 -3.24 -31.06 -5.59
C PRO A 170 -2.61 -29.69 -5.86
N HIS A 171 -1.38 -29.46 -5.38
CA HIS A 171 -0.55 -28.27 -5.58
C HIS A 171 0.56 -28.45 -6.63
N TYR A 172 0.45 -29.47 -7.49
CA TYR A 172 1.43 -29.80 -8.54
C TYR A 172 1.47 -28.78 -9.68
N ASP A 173 0.34 -28.13 -9.98
CA ASP A 173 0.22 -27.07 -10.98
C ASP A 173 -0.18 -25.74 -10.33
N ASP A 174 0.36 -25.47 -9.14
CA ASP A 174 0.13 -24.20 -8.47
C ASP A 174 0.69 -23.05 -9.32
N GLU A 175 -0.22 -22.22 -9.82
CA GLU A 175 0.09 -20.99 -10.53
C GLU A 175 0.22 -19.84 -9.53
N ARG A 176 1.20 -18.99 -9.76
CA ARG A 176 1.30 -17.67 -9.14
C ARG A 176 0.91 -16.64 -10.18
N ARG A 177 -0.18 -15.93 -9.92
CA ARG A 177 -0.60 -14.79 -10.73
C ARG A 177 -0.39 -13.50 -9.96
N ILE A 178 0.10 -12.49 -10.66
CA ILE A 178 0.32 -11.16 -10.12
C ILE A 178 -0.27 -10.16 -11.10
N GLY A 179 -1.25 -9.41 -10.64
CA GLY A 179 -1.84 -8.31 -11.39
C GLY A 179 -1.09 -7.04 -11.06
N VAL A 180 -0.66 -6.31 -12.08
CA VAL A 180 -0.03 -5.00 -11.92
C VAL A 180 -0.93 -3.97 -12.60
N TYR A 181 -1.26 -2.92 -11.86
CA TYR A 181 -2.09 -1.80 -12.31
C TYR A 181 -1.30 -0.51 -12.17
N TRP A 182 -1.41 0.41 -13.12
CA TRP A 182 -0.77 1.72 -13.02
C TRP A 182 -1.51 2.77 -13.85
N ASP A 183 -1.41 4.03 -13.44
CA ASP A 183 -1.83 5.15 -14.28
C ASP A 183 -0.67 5.64 -15.16
N ASN A 184 -1.01 6.40 -16.20
CA ASN A 184 -0.03 7.10 -17.01
C ASN A 184 -0.58 8.47 -17.38
N ILE A 185 -0.30 9.46 -16.55
CA ILE A 185 -0.77 10.83 -16.71
C ILE A 185 0.36 11.60 -17.40
N GLU A 186 0.11 12.04 -18.64
CA GLU A 186 1.07 12.83 -19.43
C GLU A 186 2.45 12.16 -19.62
N GLY A 187 2.52 10.82 -19.59
CA GLY A 187 3.78 10.07 -19.72
C GLY A 187 4.43 9.71 -18.38
N GLU A 188 3.82 10.10 -17.26
CA GLU A 188 4.32 9.82 -15.91
C GLU A 188 3.43 8.84 -15.15
N VAL A 189 4.06 7.88 -14.49
CA VAL A 189 3.39 6.97 -13.55
C VAL A 189 3.28 7.65 -12.20
N THR A 190 2.06 7.85 -11.71
CA THR A 190 1.78 8.50 -10.42
C THR A 190 1.24 7.52 -9.38
N THR A 191 0.65 6.41 -9.83
CA THR A 191 0.12 5.31 -9.03
C THR A 191 0.55 3.97 -9.62
N VAL A 192 0.95 3.04 -8.76
CA VAL A 192 1.17 1.64 -9.15
C VAL A 192 0.65 0.72 -8.06
N SER A 193 -0.08 -0.32 -8.45
CA SER A 193 -0.62 -1.34 -7.55
C SER A 193 -0.24 -2.73 -8.02
N ARG A 194 0.21 -3.57 -7.10
CA ARG A 194 0.51 -4.99 -7.33
C ARG A 194 -0.37 -5.85 -6.46
N CYS A 195 -1.15 -6.71 -7.09
CA CYS A 195 -2.08 -7.60 -6.41
C CYS A 195 -1.65 -9.06 -6.58
N GLN A 196 -1.68 -9.79 -5.47
CA GLN A 196 -1.35 -11.20 -5.40
C GLN A 196 -2.61 -12.03 -5.54
N TRP A 197 -2.54 -13.02 -6.43
CA TRP A 197 -3.57 -14.02 -6.61
C TRP A 197 -3.30 -15.24 -5.72
N THR A 198 -4.36 -15.87 -5.24
CA THR A 198 -4.27 -17.13 -4.49
C THR A 198 -4.89 -18.29 -5.27
N PRO A 199 -4.21 -19.44 -5.37
CA PRO A 199 -4.76 -20.65 -5.99
C PRO A 199 -5.95 -21.23 -5.24
N ILE A 200 -6.05 -20.95 -3.93
CA ILE A 200 -7.08 -21.51 -3.05
C ILE A 200 -8.47 -20.99 -3.44
N THR A 201 -8.62 -19.66 -3.54
CA THR A 201 -9.91 -19.02 -3.87
C THR A 201 -10.02 -18.61 -5.34
N ARG A 202 -8.94 -18.79 -6.11
CA ARG A 202 -8.79 -18.35 -7.50
C ARG A 202 -9.08 -16.86 -7.70
N LYS A 203 -8.72 -16.03 -6.73
CA LYS A 203 -8.95 -14.58 -6.74
C LYS A 203 -7.70 -13.82 -6.28
N TYR A 204 -7.63 -12.54 -6.65
CA TYR A 204 -6.73 -11.59 -6.02
C TYR A 204 -7.16 -11.38 -4.57
N TYR A 205 -6.22 -11.47 -3.62
CA TYR A 205 -6.53 -11.44 -2.19
C TYR A 205 -5.71 -10.40 -1.41
N ALA A 206 -4.58 -9.92 -1.93
CA ALA A 206 -3.77 -8.90 -1.27
C ALA A 206 -3.18 -7.95 -2.29
N CYS A 207 -3.15 -6.66 -2.00
CA CYS A 207 -2.58 -5.64 -2.88
C CYS A 207 -1.61 -4.72 -2.14
N TYR A 208 -0.59 -4.29 -2.88
CA TYR A 208 0.40 -3.29 -2.48
C TYR A 208 0.29 -2.13 -3.46
N MET A 209 -0.19 -1.00 -2.99
CA MET A 209 -0.34 0.22 -3.77
C MET A 209 0.71 1.24 -3.34
N HIS A 210 1.25 1.96 -4.32
CA HIS A 210 2.14 3.09 -4.13
C HIS A 210 1.61 4.27 -4.93
N PHE A 211 1.64 5.46 -4.33
CA PHE A 211 1.40 6.71 -5.03
C PHE A 211 2.14 7.87 -4.36
N LEU A 212 2.25 9.00 -5.05
CA LEU A 212 2.85 10.21 -4.53
C LEU A 212 1.78 11.18 -4.00
N MET A 213 2.16 11.97 -3.00
CA MET A 213 1.45 13.15 -2.52
C MET A 213 2.41 14.33 -2.47
N PRO A 214 2.68 14.95 -3.63
CA PRO A 214 3.64 16.06 -3.72
C PRO A 214 3.27 17.25 -2.83
N GLU A 215 1.97 17.47 -2.57
CA GLU A 215 1.45 18.57 -1.75
C GLU A 215 2.02 18.57 -0.34
N ILE A 216 2.29 17.37 0.20
CA ILE A 216 2.91 17.18 1.51
C ILE A 216 4.36 16.69 1.42
N GLY A 217 4.92 16.57 0.22
CA GLY A 217 6.27 16.06 0.00
C GLY A 217 6.45 14.61 0.46
N ALA A 218 5.41 13.78 0.33
CA ALA A 218 5.41 12.41 0.84
C ALA A 218 4.96 11.40 -0.23
N ARG A 219 5.40 10.16 -0.08
CA ARG A 219 4.92 8.99 -0.81
C ARG A 219 4.11 8.11 0.13
N VAL A 220 3.07 7.50 -0.42
CA VAL A 220 2.14 6.67 0.33
C VAL A 220 2.22 5.25 -0.18
N GLN A 221 2.34 4.31 0.76
CA GLN A 221 2.30 2.88 0.51
C GLN A 221 1.06 2.33 1.21
N VAL A 222 0.25 1.54 0.52
CA VAL A 222 -0.98 0.96 1.07
C VAL A 222 -0.92 -0.54 0.88
N TYR A 223 -1.12 -1.28 1.96
CA TYR A 223 -1.32 -2.71 1.94
C TYR A 223 -2.74 -3.02 2.40
N TYR A 224 -3.43 -3.89 1.65
CA TYR A 224 -4.78 -4.31 2.00
C TYR A 224 -5.12 -5.67 1.44
N PHE A 225 -6.03 -6.36 2.12
CA PHE A 225 -6.62 -7.58 1.62
C PHE A 225 -7.89 -7.31 0.79
N ILE A 226 -8.16 -8.22 -0.14
CA ILE A 226 -9.36 -8.29 -0.96
C ILE A 226 -10.07 -9.58 -0.57
N TRP A 227 -10.45 -9.72 0.70
CA TRP A 227 -11.40 -10.76 1.05
C TRP A 227 -12.77 -10.24 0.63
N GLN A 228 -13.42 -10.95 -0.30
CA GLN A 228 -14.84 -10.73 -0.53
C GLN A 228 -15.53 -11.09 0.79
N ALA A 229 -16.34 -10.16 1.31
CA ALA A 229 -17.37 -10.47 2.28
C ALA A 229 -18.30 -11.55 1.68
N SER A 230 -17.92 -12.82 1.84
CA SER A 230 -18.75 -13.98 1.58
C SER A 230 -18.75 -14.87 2.81
N PHE A 231 -19.12 -14.27 3.94
CA PHE A 231 -19.57 -14.98 5.14
C PHE A 231 -20.71 -14.23 5.83
N MET A 232 -21.73 -13.80 5.09
CA MET A 232 -23.09 -13.60 5.63
C MET A 232 -24.15 -13.96 4.59
N GLY A 233 -24.10 -15.21 4.12
CA GLY A 233 -25.31 -15.95 3.79
C GLY A 233 -25.59 -16.91 4.95
N LYS A 234 -26.13 -16.39 6.06
CA LYS A 234 -26.80 -17.28 7.02
C LYS A 234 -28.06 -17.78 6.30
N SER A 235 -28.05 -19.08 6.00
CA SER A 235 -29.29 -19.84 5.82
C SER A 235 -30.03 -19.95 7.15
#